data_AF-A0A420DEW8-F1
#
_entry.id   AF-A0A420DEW8-F1
#
_cell.length_a   1.000
_cell.length_b   1.000
_cell.length_c   1.000
_cell.angle_alpha   90.00
_cell.angle_beta   90.00
_cell.angle_gamma   90.00
#
_symmetry.space_group_name_H-M   'P 1'
#
loop_
_entity.id
_entity.type
_entity.pdbx_description
1 polymer ?
#
loop_
_entity_poly.entity_id
_entity_poly.type
_entity_poly.pdbx_seq_one_letter_code
_entity_poly.pdbx_strand_id
1 'polypeptide(L)'
;MAKKYLPTEAEVEHFKMLNQLLESVYLEMKEFSKKKPDEPLNAFKVKNVNRLLIKIKEGLKNEPTIDFLDLLDEETLPTNSDAILIIGQFKASMDRFRGKYTNEYRRWTTKENPKGDKIYL
;
A
#
# COMPACT_ATOMS: atom_id res chain seq x y z
N MET A 1 -23.32 3.53 7.97
CA MET A 1 -23.14 2.06 8.10
C MET A 1 -22.00 1.79 9.06
N ALA A 2 -22.19 0.96 10.08
CA ALA A 2 -21.10 0.59 11.00
C ALA A 2 -20.02 -0.19 10.23
N LYS A 3 -18.73 0.12 10.47
CA LYS A 3 -17.62 -0.62 9.84
C LYS A 3 -17.64 -2.05 10.41
N LYS A 4 -17.86 -3.06 9.55
CA LYS A 4 -17.92 -4.50 9.94
C LYS A 4 -16.58 -5.02 10.51
N TYR A 5 -15.49 -4.32 10.25
CA TYR A 5 -14.14 -4.58 10.73
C TYR A 5 -13.50 -3.26 11.19
N LEU A 6 -12.68 -3.28 12.24
CA LEU A 6 -11.75 -2.21 12.59
C LEU A 6 -10.35 -2.83 12.72
N PRO A 7 -9.29 -2.18 12.22
CA PRO A 7 -7.92 -2.62 12.48
C PRO A 7 -7.56 -2.45 13.96
N THR A 8 -6.62 -3.24 14.45
CA THR A 8 -5.95 -2.99 15.73
C THR A 8 -4.98 -1.82 15.62
N GLU A 9 -4.59 -1.23 16.74
CA GLU A 9 -3.51 -0.23 16.77
C GLU A 9 -2.19 -0.77 16.21
N ALA A 10 -1.85 -2.02 16.52
CA ALA A 10 -0.65 -2.67 15.98
C ALA A 10 -0.71 -2.82 14.44
N GLU A 11 -1.86 -3.18 13.88
CA GLU A 11 -2.07 -3.23 12.43
C GLU A 11 -1.96 -1.83 11.81
N VAL A 12 -2.46 -0.79 12.49
CA VAL A 12 -2.32 0.60 12.05
C VAL A 12 -0.86 1.06 12.03
N GLU A 13 -0.07 0.74 13.06
CA GLU A 13 1.36 1.08 13.08
C GLU A 13 2.13 0.34 11.98
N HIS A 14 1.85 -0.96 11.79
CA HIS A 14 2.41 -1.73 10.69
C HIS A 14 2.03 -1.14 9.32
N PHE A 15 0.76 -0.77 9.14
CA PHE A 15 0.27 -0.08 7.94
C PHE A 15 1.01 1.23 7.67
N LYS A 16 1.19 2.09 8.70
CA LYS A 16 1.88 3.38 8.54
C LYS A 16 3.31 3.20 8.03
N MET A 17 4.04 2.24 8.60
CA MET A 17 5.40 1.92 8.19
C MET A 17 5.45 1.41 6.75
N LEU A 18 4.58 0.45 6.38
CA LEU A 18 4.49 -0.02 4.99
C LEU A 18 4.11 1.09 4.01
N ASN A 19 3.21 1.99 4.40
CA ASN A 19 2.77 3.11 3.56
C ASN A 19 3.92 4.10 3.27
N GLN A 20 4.78 4.36 4.26
CA GLN A 20 5.97 5.21 4.05
C GLN A 20 6.95 4.56 3.08
N LEU A 21 7.20 3.26 3.22
CA LEU A 21 8.06 2.50 2.30
C LEU A 21 7.48 2.49 0.89
N LEU A 22 6.17 2.27 0.76
CA LEU A 22 5.49 2.26 -0.55
C LEU A 22 5.59 3.63 -1.22
N GLU A 23 5.40 4.72 -0.49
CA GLU A 23 5.52 6.07 -1.04
C GLU A 23 6.93 6.31 -1.60
N SER A 24 7.97 5.89 -0.87
CA SER A 24 9.35 6.02 -1.35
C SER A 24 9.59 5.24 -2.64
N VAL A 25 9.14 3.97 -2.70
CA VAL A 25 9.25 3.13 -3.90
C VAL A 25 8.46 3.72 -5.06
N TYR A 26 7.25 4.20 -4.80
CA TYR A 26 6.37 4.82 -5.80
C TYR A 26 7.01 6.06 -6.41
N LEU A 27 7.59 6.96 -5.60
CA LEU A 27 8.25 8.16 -6.10
C LEU A 27 9.47 7.84 -6.96
N GLU A 28 10.32 6.90 -6.55
CA GLU A 28 11.46 6.46 -7.34
C GLU A 28 11.03 5.83 -8.68
N MET A 29 10.09 4.88 -8.63
CA MET A 29 9.59 4.19 -9.82
C MET A 29 8.85 5.14 -10.77
N LYS A 30 8.16 6.14 -10.24
CA LYS A 30 7.54 7.21 -11.04
C LYS A 30 8.58 8.06 -11.78
N GLU A 31 9.72 8.33 -11.17
CA GLU A 31 10.80 9.05 -11.84
C GLU A 31 11.48 8.18 -12.91
N PHE A 32 11.66 6.88 -12.67
CA PHE A 32 12.16 5.97 -13.70
C PHE A 32 11.19 5.82 -14.87
N SER A 33 9.89 5.67 -14.61
CA SER A 33 8.88 5.52 -15.65
C SER A 33 8.76 6.76 -16.54
N LYS A 34 8.95 7.97 -15.98
CA LYS A 34 8.98 9.21 -16.79
C LYS A 34 10.20 9.29 -17.70
N LYS A 35 11.36 8.83 -17.23
CA LYS A 35 12.63 8.95 -17.96
C LYS A 35 12.82 7.85 -19.00
N LYS A 36 12.41 6.63 -18.65
CA LYS A 36 12.64 5.41 -19.43
C LYS A 36 11.45 4.45 -19.26
N PRO A 37 10.27 4.79 -19.79
CA PRO A 37 9.05 4.01 -19.59
C PRO A 37 9.19 2.56 -20.06
N ASP A 38 9.84 2.34 -21.20
CA ASP A 38 9.97 1.04 -21.85
C ASP A 38 11.20 0.22 -21.40
N GLU A 39 12.03 0.74 -20.48
CA GLU A 39 13.19 0.00 -19.98
C GLU A 39 12.72 -1.12 -19.02
N PRO A 40 13.06 -2.40 -19.28
CA PRO A 40 12.74 -3.50 -18.38
C PRO A 40 13.42 -3.33 -17.02
N LEU A 41 12.72 -3.72 -15.96
CA LEU A 41 13.32 -3.84 -14.64
C LEU A 41 14.33 -4.99 -14.61
N ASN A 42 15.30 -4.89 -13.71
CA ASN A 42 16.16 -6.04 -13.39
C ASN A 42 15.54 -6.87 -12.26
N ALA A 43 15.94 -8.15 -12.18
CA ALA A 43 15.42 -9.09 -11.19
C ALA A 43 15.62 -8.62 -9.73
N PHE A 44 16.70 -7.89 -9.44
CA PHE A 44 16.93 -7.35 -8.10
C PHE A 44 15.85 -6.32 -7.71
N LYS A 45 15.52 -5.38 -8.61
CA LYS A 45 14.46 -4.39 -8.35
C LYS A 45 13.10 -5.07 -8.18
N VAL A 46 12.75 -5.99 -9.07
CA VAL A 46 11.47 -6.73 -9.00
C VAL A 46 11.32 -7.44 -7.65
N LYS A 47 12.32 -8.22 -7.23
CA LYS A 47 12.29 -8.94 -5.95
C LYS A 47 12.14 -8.03 -4.74
N ASN A 48 12.85 -6.90 -4.73
CA ASN A 48 12.75 -5.94 -3.62
C ASN A 48 11.38 -5.27 -3.56
N VAL A 49 10.81 -4.89 -4.70
CA VAL A 49 9.46 -4.33 -4.78
C VAL A 49 8.43 -5.39 -4.33
N ASN A 50 8.49 -6.60 -4.87
CA ASN A 50 7.57 -7.69 -4.51
C ASN A 50 7.60 -8.02 -3.01
N ARG A 51 8.78 -8.01 -2.37
CA ARG A 51 8.90 -8.21 -0.92
C ARG A 51 8.06 -7.20 -0.12
N LEU A 52 7.99 -5.95 -0.58
CA LEU A 52 7.16 -4.92 0.03
C LEU A 52 5.67 -5.13 -0.33
N LEU A 53 5.35 -5.34 -1.61
CA LEU A 53 3.98 -5.51 -2.08
C LEU A 53 3.28 -6.71 -1.42
N ILE A 54 3.99 -7.83 -1.20
CA ILE A 54 3.47 -9.01 -0.48
C ILE A 54 2.99 -8.63 0.92
N LYS A 55 3.77 -7.83 1.66
CA LYS A 55 3.41 -7.41 3.03
C LYS A 55 2.20 -6.49 3.04
N ILE A 56 2.10 -5.61 2.05
CA ILE A 56 0.94 -4.73 1.88
C ILE A 56 -0.30 -5.55 1.53
N LYS A 57 -0.16 -6.51 0.60
CA LYS A 57 -1.23 -7.42 0.18
C LYS A 57 -1.81 -8.17 1.39
N GLU A 58 -0.94 -8.71 2.25
CA GLU A 58 -1.36 -9.38 3.49
C GLU A 58 -2.09 -8.42 4.45
N GLY A 59 -1.61 -7.19 4.60
CA GLY A 59 -2.28 -6.16 5.43
C GLY A 59 -3.64 -5.72 4.89
N LEU A 60 -3.88 -5.87 3.59
CA LEU A 60 -5.12 -5.52 2.91
C LEU A 60 -6.02 -6.73 2.57
N LYS A 61 -5.72 -7.93 3.09
CA LYS A 61 -6.44 -9.18 2.75
C LYS A 61 -7.95 -9.16 2.99
N ASN A 62 -8.41 -8.30 3.91
CA ASN A 62 -9.83 -8.14 4.24
C ASN A 62 -10.50 -6.99 3.45
N GLU A 63 -9.75 -6.30 2.59
CA GLU A 63 -10.26 -5.25 1.73
C GLU A 63 -10.65 -5.80 0.36
N PRO A 64 -11.75 -5.31 -0.24
CA PRO A 64 -12.16 -5.74 -1.59
C PRO A 64 -11.15 -5.31 -2.67
N THR A 65 -10.22 -4.40 -2.37
CA THR A 65 -9.15 -4.02 -3.30
C THR A 65 -8.16 -5.15 -3.56
N ILE A 66 -8.14 -6.19 -2.73
CA ILE A 66 -7.19 -7.31 -2.81
C ILE A 66 -7.19 -8.00 -4.19
N ASP A 67 -8.34 -8.02 -4.86
CA ASP A 67 -8.54 -8.62 -6.19
C ASP A 67 -7.79 -7.88 -7.31
N PHE A 68 -7.26 -6.69 -7.03
CA PHE A 68 -6.52 -5.85 -7.97
C PHE A 68 -5.04 -5.66 -7.59
N LEU A 69 -4.55 -6.42 -6.60
CA LEU A 69 -3.20 -6.27 -6.05
C LEU A 69 -2.26 -7.36 -6.58
N ASP A 70 -1.93 -7.30 -7.86
CA ASP A 70 -1.02 -8.25 -8.49
C ASP A 70 0.45 -7.91 -8.23
N LEU A 71 1.29 -8.94 -8.11
CA LEU A 71 2.73 -8.74 -7.94
C LEU A 71 3.37 -8.49 -9.30
N LEU A 72 4.57 -7.90 -9.29
CA LEU A 72 5.38 -7.80 -10.50
C LEU A 72 5.84 -9.21 -10.92
N ASP A 73 5.81 -9.49 -12.21
CA ASP A 73 6.27 -10.76 -12.75
C ASP A 73 7.81 -10.88 -12.69
N GLU A 74 8.29 -11.94 -12.01
CA GLU A 74 9.72 -12.20 -11.82
C GLU A 74 10.41 -12.85 -13.03
N GLU A 75 9.63 -13.43 -13.96
CA GLU A 75 10.15 -14.07 -15.17
C GLU A 75 10.18 -13.10 -16.35
N THR A 76 9.09 -12.37 -16.57
CA THR A 76 8.98 -11.45 -17.72
C THR A 76 9.65 -10.10 -17.47
N LEU A 77 9.95 -9.76 -16.21
CA LEU A 77 10.65 -8.53 -15.81
C LEU A 77 10.02 -7.27 -16.42
N PRO A 78 8.90 -6.78 -15.85
CA PRO A 78 8.09 -5.72 -16.45
C PRO A 78 8.87 -4.43 -16.70
N THR A 79 8.39 -3.60 -17.62
CA THR A 79 8.98 -2.27 -17.85
C THR A 79 8.73 -1.33 -16.66
N ASN A 80 9.48 -0.22 -16.59
CA ASN A 80 9.23 0.81 -15.58
C ASN A 80 7.78 1.32 -15.63
N SER A 81 7.18 1.40 -16.82
CA SER A 81 5.78 1.84 -17.00
C SER A 81 4.76 0.82 -16.48
N ASP A 82 4.98 -0.47 -16.74
CA ASP A 82 4.14 -1.56 -16.22
C ASP A 82 4.24 -1.64 -14.69
N ALA A 83 5.46 -1.54 -14.17
CA ALA A 83 5.70 -1.63 -12.73
C ALA A 83 5.06 -0.47 -11.97
N ILE A 84 5.15 0.78 -12.46
CA ILE A 84 4.51 1.91 -11.78
C ILE A 84 2.98 1.84 -11.83
N LEU A 85 2.39 1.23 -12.86
CA LEU A 85 0.95 0.99 -12.94
C LEU A 85 0.49 0.09 -11.78
N ILE A 86 1.19 -1.03 -11.59
CA ILE A 86 0.93 -1.99 -10.50
C ILE A 86 1.16 -1.34 -9.13
N ILE A 87 2.31 -0.69 -8.92
CA ILE A 87 2.61 0.00 -7.65
C ILE A 87 1.57 1.09 -7.36
N GLY A 88 1.05 1.76 -8.39
CA GLY A 88 -0.04 2.73 -8.28
C GLY A 88 -1.34 2.14 -7.74
N GLN A 89 -1.69 0.90 -8.12
CA GLN A 89 -2.86 0.19 -7.59
C GLN A 89 -2.72 -0.11 -6.09
N PHE A 90 -1.51 -0.51 -5.65
CA PHE A 90 -1.21 -0.68 -4.23
C PHE A 90 -1.33 0.64 -3.48
N LYS A 91 -0.77 1.72 -4.03
CA LYS A 91 -0.84 3.05 -3.41
C LYS A 91 -2.28 3.51 -3.24
N ALA A 92 -3.10 3.41 -4.29
CA ALA A 92 -4.51 3.74 -4.24
C ALA A 92 -5.28 2.91 -3.20
N SER A 93 -4.93 1.62 -3.07
CA SER A 93 -5.56 0.72 -2.10
C SER A 93 -5.16 1.06 -0.66
N MET A 94 -3.91 1.44 -0.40
CA MET A 94 -3.48 1.93 0.91
C MET A 94 -4.16 3.26 1.26
N ASP A 95 -4.21 4.20 0.32
CA ASP A 95 -4.91 5.49 0.51
C ASP A 95 -6.40 5.25 0.83
N ARG A 96 -7.03 4.30 0.13
CA ARG A 96 -8.41 3.87 0.40
C ARG A 96 -8.58 3.28 1.80
N PHE A 97 -7.70 2.38 2.21
CA PHE A 97 -7.71 1.78 3.56
C PHE A 97 -7.62 2.86 4.63
N ARG A 98 -6.67 3.80 4.49
CA ARG A 98 -6.51 4.93 5.42
C ARG A 98 -7.78 5.78 5.48
N GLY A 99 -8.38 6.11 4.33
CA GLY A 99 -9.63 6.86 4.29
C GLY A 99 -10.79 6.11 4.97
N LYS A 100 -10.89 4.80 4.74
CA LYS A 100 -11.91 3.94 5.35
C LYS A 100 -11.77 3.85 6.87
N TYR A 101 -10.55 3.83 7.41
CA TYR A 101 -10.26 3.60 8.83
C TYR A 101 -9.82 4.84 9.59
N THR A 102 -10.07 6.03 9.04
CA THR A 102 -9.95 7.29 9.78
C THR A 102 -11.32 7.96 9.92
N ASN A 103 -11.43 8.87 10.89
CA ASN A 103 -12.58 9.76 11.04
C ASN A 103 -12.35 11.08 10.26
N GLU A 104 -13.31 12.01 10.33
CA GLU A 104 -13.23 13.32 9.67
C GLU A 104 -12.01 14.17 10.07
N TYR A 105 -11.45 13.92 11.25
CA TYR A 105 -10.23 14.55 11.77
C TYR A 105 -8.95 13.79 11.38
N ARG A 106 -9.04 12.81 10.47
CA ARG A 106 -7.94 11.94 10.02
C ARG A 106 -7.31 11.10 11.16
N ARG A 107 -8.07 10.86 12.23
CA ARG A 107 -7.63 9.99 13.34
C ARG A 107 -8.07 8.56 13.08
N TRP A 108 -7.20 7.60 13.38
CA TRP A 108 -7.48 6.19 13.18
C TRP A 108 -8.63 5.73 14.08
N THR A 109 -9.57 5.01 13.49
CA THR A 109 -10.59 4.25 14.22
C THR A 109 -10.12 2.82 14.30
N THR A 110 -9.80 2.34 15.50
CA THR A 110 -9.27 1.01 15.76
C THR A 110 -10.20 0.19 16.66
N LYS A 111 -9.91 -1.09 16.87
CA LYS A 111 -10.66 -1.90 17.85
C LYS A 111 -10.55 -1.30 19.26
N GLU A 112 -9.39 -0.76 19.59
CA GLU A 112 -9.02 -0.16 20.86
C GLU A 112 -9.60 1.25 21.01
N ASN A 113 -9.71 2.00 19.90
CA ASN A 113 -10.27 3.34 19.86
C ASN A 113 -11.28 3.51 18.68
N PRO A 114 -12.52 2.99 18.81
CA PRO A 114 -13.48 2.95 17.70
C PRO A 114 -13.93 4.31 17.17
N LYS A 115 -13.84 5.36 18.00
CA LYS A 115 -14.20 6.73 17.61
C LYS A 115 -13.00 7.52 17.06
N GLY A 116 -11.77 7.03 17.28
CA GLY A 116 -10.56 7.79 17.00
C GLY A 116 -10.46 9.04 17.88
N ASP A 117 -10.89 8.93 19.14
CA ASP A 117 -10.83 10.03 20.10
C ASP A 117 -9.38 10.34 20.46
N LYS A 118 -9.12 11.59 20.84
CA LYS A 118 -7.80 12.00 21.30
C LYS A 118 -7.55 11.31 22.64
N ILE A 119 -6.58 10.41 22.70
CA ILE A 119 -6.16 9.81 23.97
C ILE A 119 -5.24 10.84 24.63
N TYR A 120 -5.69 11.43 25.72
CA TYR A 120 -4.84 12.20 26.61
C TYR A 120 -4.15 11.18 27.53
N LEU A 121 -2.89 10.88 27.27
CA LEU A 121 -1.99 10.23 28.22
C LEU A 121 -1.40 11.28 29.15
#